data_AF-A0A451AMM9-F1
#
_entry.id   AF-A0A451AMM9-F1
#
_cell.length_a   1.000
_cell.length_b   1.000
_cell.length_c   1.000
_cell.angle_alpha   90.00
_cell.angle_beta   90.00
_cell.angle_gamma   90.00
#
_symmetry.space_group_name_H-M   'P 1'
#
loop_
_entity.id
_entity.type
_entity.pdbx_description
1 polymer ?
#
loop_
_entity_poly.entity_id
_entity_poly.type
_entity_poly.pdbx_seq_one_letter_code
_entity_poly.pdbx_strand_id
1 'polypeptide(L)' 'RAPLLANLNLQTEMYAFLGGVSKKLGCPPIIIGGTADHVHLLCQLGRTISLADWVKELKRISSIWVKK' A
#
# COMPACT_ATOMS: atom_id res chain seq x y z
N ARG A 1 9.61 1.01 15.86
CA ARG A 1 9.12 0.24 14.68
C ARG A 1 10.32 -0.44 14.05
N ALA A 2 10.17 -1.66 13.51
CA ALA A 2 11.27 -2.37 12.85
C ALA A 2 11.37 -1.95 11.37
N PRO A 3 12.58 -1.74 10.82
CA PRO A 3 12.78 -1.27 9.45
C PRO A 3 12.67 -2.42 8.42
N LEU A 4 11.50 -3.03 8.28
CA LEU A 4 11.28 -4.21 7.43
C LEU A 4 11.31 -3.91 5.92
N LEU A 5 11.25 -2.64 5.52
CA LEU A 5 11.35 -2.16 4.14
C LEU A 5 12.71 -1.52 3.84
N ALA A 6 13.76 -1.89 4.58
CA ALA A 6 15.12 -1.38 4.35
C ALA A 6 15.74 -1.90 3.04
N ASN A 7 15.30 -3.06 2.54
CA ASN A 7 15.71 -3.56 1.24
C ASN A 7 15.00 -2.78 0.11
N LEU A 8 15.78 -2.10 -0.74
CA LEU A 8 15.25 -1.23 -1.80
C LEU A 8 14.44 -1.98 -2.87
N ASN A 9 14.80 -3.22 -3.20
CA ASN A 9 14.03 -4.03 -4.16
C ASN A 9 12.65 -4.35 -3.57
N LEU A 10 12.64 -4.86 -2.34
CA LEU A 10 11.39 -5.16 -1.62
C LEU A 10 10.52 -3.90 -1.45
N GLN A 11 11.14 -2.76 -1.16
CA GLN A 11 10.44 -1.49 -1.01
C GLN A 11 9.77 -1.06 -2.33
N THR A 12 10.50 -1.15 -3.44
CA THR A 12 9.97 -0.82 -4.78
C THR A 12 8.82 -1.74 -5.17
N GLU A 13 8.96 -3.04 -4.92
CA GLU A 13 7.90 -4.02 -5.14
C GLU A 13 6.67 -3.75 -4.26
N MET A 14 6.88 -3.42 -2.98
CA MET A 14 5.81 -3.04 -2.05
C MET A 14 5.02 -1.83 -2.57
N TYR A 15 5.70 -0.79 -3.07
CA TYR A 15 5.05 0.39 -3.63
C TYR A 15 4.22 0.06 -4.88
N ALA A 16 4.79 -0.72 -5.80
CA ALA A 16 4.08 -1.16 -6.99
C ALA A 16 2.85 -2.02 -6.64
N PHE A 17 3.01 -2.94 -5.68
CA PHE A 17 1.95 -3.83 -5.23
C PHE A 17 0.79 -3.06 -4.57
N LEU A 18 1.09 -2.17 -3.63
CA LEU A 18 0.10 -1.32 -2.97
C LEU A 18 -0.64 -0.42 -3.98
N GLY A 19 0.08 0.12 -4.97
CA GLY A 19 -0.54 0.92 -6.03
C GLY A 19 -1.53 0.11 -6.87
N GLY A 20 -1.18 -1.12 -7.22
CA GLY A 20 -2.07 -2.05 -7.91
C GLY A 20 -3.31 -2.39 -7.09
N VAL A 21 -3.16 -2.65 -5.79
CA VAL A 21 -4.29 -2.93 -4.88
C VAL A 21 -5.20 -1.71 -4.77
N SER A 22 -4.64 -0.52 -4.51
CA SER A 22 -5.42 0.71 -4.37
C SER A 22 -6.22 1.03 -5.64
N LYS A 23 -5.61 0.86 -6.82
CA LYS A 23 -6.28 1.03 -8.11
C LYS A 23 -7.45 0.05 -8.30
N LYS A 24 -7.27 -1.22 -7.93
CA LYS A 24 -8.34 -2.26 -7.99
C LYS A 24 -9.50 -1.96 -7.02
N LEU A 25 -9.22 -1.31 -5.89
CA LEU A 25 -10.23 -0.85 -4.93
C LEU A 25 -10.93 0.45 -5.36
N GLY A 26 -10.72 0.94 -6.58
CA GLY A 26 -11.32 2.18 -7.07
C GLY A 26 -10.74 3.45 -6.43
N CYS A 27 -9.57 3.34 -5.80
CA CYS A 27 -8.86 4.44 -5.16
C CYS A 27 -7.50 4.66 -5.86
N PRO A 28 -7.47 5.30 -7.05
CA PRO A 28 -6.25 5.40 -7.83
C PRO A 28 -5.16 6.18 -7.06
N PRO A 29 -3.94 5.64 -6.94
CA PRO A 29 -2.83 6.34 -6.29
C PRO A 29 -2.34 7.50 -7.17
N ILE A 30 -1.95 8.59 -6.51
CA ILE A 30 -1.31 9.77 -7.10
C ILE A 30 0.19 9.70 -6.82
N ILE A 31 0.57 9.45 -5.57
CA ILE A 31 1.96 9.31 -5.12
C ILE A 31 2.05 8.17 -4.11
N ILE A 32 3.09 7.33 -4.25
CA ILE A 32 3.44 6.29 -3.29
C ILE A 32 4.92 6.45 -2.95
N GLY A 33 5.23 6.38 -1.67
CA GLY A 33 6.61 6.43 -1.16
C GLY A 33 6.66 5.98 0.29
N GLY A 34 7.71 6.37 1.00
CA GLY A 34 7.89 6.01 2.40
C GLY A 34 9.35 5.91 2.78
N THR A 35 9.62 5.18 3.86
CA THR A 35 10.97 4.88 4.34
C THR A 35 11.02 3.44 4.86
N ALA A 36 12.13 3.05 5.47
CA ALA A 36 12.41 1.67 5.84
C ALA A 36 11.40 1.06 6.83
N ASP A 37 10.63 1.85 7.58
CA ASP A 37 9.68 1.34 8.59
C ASP A 37 8.21 1.67 8.29
N HIS A 38 7.90 2.43 7.23
CA HIS A 38 6.53 2.79 6.88
C HIS A 38 6.36 3.25 5.42
N VAL A 39 5.10 3.28 4.98
CA VAL A 39 4.70 3.70 3.63
C VAL A 39 3.75 4.90 3.69
N HIS A 40 3.85 5.80 2.73
CA HIS A 40 2.96 6.93 2.48
C HIS A 40 2.23 6.73 1.16
N LEU A 41 0.91 6.93 1.17
CA LEU A 41 0.07 6.84 -0.01
C LEU A 41 -0.79 8.10 -0.09
N LEU A 42 -0.68 8.81 -1.21
CA LEU A 42 -1.62 9.83 -1.63
C LEU A 42 -2.47 9.23 -2.74
N CYS A 43 -3.79 9.18 -2.56
CA CYS A 43 -4.72 8.60 -3.52
C CYS A 43 -6.03 9.39 -3.55
N GLN A 44 -6.75 9.28 -4.65
CA GLN A 44 -8.14 9.72 -4.69
C GLN A 44 -9.01 8.63 -4.03
N LEU A 45 -9.82 8.98 -3.04
CA LEU A 45 -10.73 8.03 -2.39
C LEU A 45 -11.95 7.79 -3.28
N GLY A 46 -12.30 6.51 -3.49
CA GLY A 46 -13.50 6.12 -4.21
C GLY A 46 -14.78 6.44 -3.42
N ARG A 47 -15.87 6.78 -4.12
CA ARG A 47 -17.16 7.14 -3.48
C ARG A 47 -17.90 5.96 -2.83
N THR A 48 -17.50 4.73 -3.15
CA THR A 48 -18.20 3.50 -2.78
C THR A 48 -17.49 2.69 -1.69
N ILE A 49 -16.34 3.16 -1.19
CA ILE A 49 -15.55 2.48 -0.16
C ILE A 49 -15.26 3.44 0.99
N SER A 50 -15.40 2.95 2.22
CA SER A 50 -15.00 3.73 3.39
C SER A 50 -13.47 3.82 3.48
N LEU A 51 -12.95 4.89 4.08
CA LEU A 51 -11.52 4.99 4.35
C LEU A 51 -11.01 3.80 5.20
N ALA A 52 -11.81 3.36 6.16
CA ALA A 52 -11.46 2.23 7.03
C ALA A 52 -11.34 0.91 6.24
N ASP A 53 -12.29 0.62 5.34
CA ASP A 53 -12.25 -0.58 4.51
C ASP A 53 -11.09 -0.55 3.52
N TRP A 54 -10.79 0.62 2.94
CA TRP A 54 -9.65 0.79 2.06
C TRP A 54 -8.32 0.51 2.80
N VAL A 55 -8.13 1.06 3.99
CA VAL A 55 -6.93 0.81 4.82
C VAL A 55 -6.84 -0.67 5.22
N LYS A 56 -7.96 -1.27 5.63
CA LYS A 56 -8.04 -2.69 6.00
C LYS A 56 -7.57 -3.58 4.85
N GLU A 57 -8.14 -3.41 3.66
CA GLU A 57 -7.82 -4.25 2.50
C GLU A 57 -6.38 -4.03 2.02
N LEU A 58 -5.89 -2.79 2.00
CA LEU A 58 -4.48 -2.51 1.67
C LEU A 58 -3.52 -3.27 2.58
N LYS A 59 -3.71 -3.18 3.90
CA LYS A 59 -2.84 -3.86 4.88
C LYS A 59 -2.97 -5.37 4.82
N ARG A 60 -4.19 -5.88 4.67
CA ARG A 60 -4.46 -7.33 4.62
C ARG A 60 -3.81 -7.96 3.39
N ILE A 61 -4.05 -7.42 2.20
CA ILE A 61 -3.58 -7.99 0.94
C ILE A 61 -2.05 -7.89 0.83
N SER A 62 -1.46 -6.75 1.22
CA SER A 62 0.00 -6.59 1.23
C SER A 62 0.69 -7.49 2.26
N SER A 63 0.11 -7.66 3.46
CA SER A 63 0.67 -8.58 4.46
C SER A 63 0.61 -10.03 4.01
N ILE A 64 -0.43 -10.44 3.27
CA ILE A 64 -0.51 -11.80 2.71
C ILE A 64 0.54 -11.98 1.62
N TRP A 65 0.70 -11.00 0.73
CA TRP A 65 1.66 -11.06 -0.37
C TRP A 65 3.11 -11.14 0.12
N VAL A 66 3.51 -10.28 1.06
CA VAL A 66 4.92 -10.20 1.50
C VAL A 66 5.36 -11.36 2.41
N LYS A 67 4.40 -12.09 3.00
CA LYS A 67 4.67 -13.25 3.87
C LYS A 67 4.59 -14.59 3.14
N LYS A 68 4.09 -14.59 1.90
CA LYS A 68 4.17 -15.76 1.03
C LYS A 68 5.57 -15.87 0.47
#